data_AF-A0A1J5DFI9-F1
#
_entry.id   AF-A0A1J5DFI9-F1
#
_cell.length_a   1.000
_cell.length_b   1.000
_cell.length_c   1.000
_cell.angle_alpha   90.00
_cell.angle_beta   90.00
_cell.angle_gamma   90.00
#
_symmetry.space_group_name_H-M   'P 1'
#
loop_
_entity.id
_entity.type
_entity.pdbx_description
1 polymer ?
#
loop_
_entity_poly.entity_id
_entity_poly.type
_entity_poly.pdbx_seq_one_letter_code
_entity_poly.pdbx_strand_id
1 'polypeptide(L)'
;MKRWNGTRIAGRLLVAVLCLAAGIAGCAAGKAAIPTADELHAGGALPIGADLDALRRGRAIFVTECAACHRLFPPNAYSPEQWRGIVKRMSRRASLGGDQAADLEQYLSAASLGGK
;
A
#
# COMPACT_ATOMS: atom_id res chain seq x y z
N MET A 1 25.24 0.52 -62.20
CA MET A 1 25.68 1.33 -61.05
C MET A 1 24.72 1.14 -59.88
N LYS A 2 25.05 0.26 -58.92
CA LYS A 2 24.19 -0.03 -57.75
C LYS A 2 24.41 1.04 -56.68
N ARG A 3 23.42 1.90 -56.46
CA ARG A 3 23.41 2.85 -55.33
C ARG A 3 22.97 2.08 -54.08
N TRP A 4 23.90 1.95 -53.14
CA TRP A 4 23.78 1.18 -51.90
C TRP A 4 22.91 1.94 -50.87
N ASN A 5 21.82 1.30 -50.41
CA ASN A 5 20.81 1.87 -49.49
C ASN A 5 21.17 1.71 -47.99
N GLY A 6 22.46 1.69 -47.64
CA GLY A 6 22.93 1.36 -46.28
C GLY A 6 22.55 2.37 -45.18
N THR A 7 22.43 3.65 -45.53
CA THR A 7 22.17 4.74 -44.55
C THR A 7 20.73 4.76 -44.01
N ARG A 8 19.75 4.26 -44.76
CA ARG A 8 18.34 4.23 -44.32
C ARG A 8 18.02 3.09 -43.36
N ILE A 9 18.80 2.00 -43.42
CA ILE A 9 18.65 0.82 -42.57
C ILE A 9 19.29 1.08 -41.21
N ALA A 10 20.47 1.70 -41.19
CA ALA A 10 21.15 2.11 -39.95
C ALA A 10 20.33 3.11 -39.12
N GLY A 11 19.68 4.09 -39.75
CA GLY A 11 18.84 5.08 -39.05
C GLY A 11 17.56 4.51 -38.44
N ARG A 12 16.94 3.51 -39.09
CA ARG A 12 15.75 2.82 -38.56
C ARG A 12 16.06 1.88 -37.41
N LEU A 13 17.22 1.22 -37.45
CA LEU A 13 17.70 0.38 -36.35
C LEU A 13 18.07 1.21 -35.12
N LEU A 14 18.65 2.40 -35.29
CA LEU A 14 19.00 3.29 -34.18
C LEU A 14 17.76 3.79 -33.41
N VAL A 15 16.69 4.18 -34.13
CA VAL A 15 15.43 4.64 -33.53
C VAL A 15 14.66 3.50 -32.86
N ALA A 16 14.67 2.30 -33.45
CA ALA A 16 14.00 1.13 -32.86
C ALA A 16 14.67 0.67 -31.55
N VAL A 17 16.00 0.75 -31.45
CA VAL A 17 16.76 0.42 -30.23
C VAL A 17 16.51 1.47 -29.12
N LEU A 18 16.43 2.75 -29.47
CA LEU A 18 16.13 3.83 -28.51
C LEU A 18 14.69 3.77 -27.95
N CYS A 19 13.70 3.38 -28.75
CA CYS A 19 12.32 3.20 -28.28
C CYS A 19 12.13 1.95 -27.40
N LEU A 20 12.91 0.89 -27.62
CA LEU A 20 12.83 -0.34 -26.84
C LEU A 20 13.39 -0.18 -25.41
N ALA A 21 14.35 0.73 -25.21
CA ALA A 21 14.94 1.01 -23.90
C ALA A 21 14.03 1.83 -22.96
N ALA A 22 13.04 2.56 -23.50
CA ALA A 22 12.18 3.45 -22.71
C ALA A 22 10.91 2.76 -22.13
N GLY A 23 10.64 1.50 -22.50
CA GLY A 23 9.38 0.82 -22.18
C GLY A 23 9.28 0.13 -20.81
N ILE A 24 10.37 0.03 -20.05
CA ILE A 24 10.44 -0.81 -18.83
C ILE A 24 10.41 -0.03 -17.50
N ALA A 25 10.34 1.30 -17.53
CA ALA A 25 10.39 2.11 -16.30
C ALA A 25 9.00 2.41 -15.65
N GLY A 26 7.91 1.87 -16.20
CA GLY A 26 6.55 2.37 -15.91
C GLY A 26 5.77 1.77 -14.75
N CYS A 27 6.20 0.67 -14.12
CA CYS A 27 5.32 -0.07 -13.19
C CYS A 27 5.48 0.26 -11.69
N ALA A 28 6.44 1.10 -11.27
CA ALA A 28 6.70 1.32 -9.84
C ALA A 28 5.84 2.42 -9.19
N ALA A 29 5.05 3.17 -9.96
CA ALA A 29 4.25 4.28 -9.43
C ALA A 29 2.84 3.81 -8.99
N GLY A 30 2.63 3.70 -7.67
CA GLY A 30 1.42 4.28 -7.08
C GLY A 30 0.31 3.36 -6.56
N LYS A 31 0.62 2.26 -5.85
CA LYS A 31 -0.30 1.75 -4.82
C LYS A 31 0.32 2.03 -3.46
N ALA A 32 -0.33 2.88 -2.65
CA ALA A 32 0.04 3.05 -1.25
C ALA A 32 0.03 1.67 -0.58
N ALA A 33 1.22 1.17 -0.23
CA ALA A 33 1.36 -0.13 0.40
C ALA A 33 0.70 -0.08 1.79
N ILE A 34 0.08 -1.19 2.20
CA ILE A 34 -0.47 -1.33 3.54
C ILE A 34 0.70 -1.66 4.48
N PRO A 35 1.12 -0.73 5.35
CA PRO A 35 2.35 -0.88 6.12
C PRO A 35 2.22 -2.04 7.10
N THR A 36 3.31 -2.78 7.28
CA THR A 36 3.51 -3.81 8.28
C THR A 36 3.77 -3.18 9.66
N ALA A 37 3.59 -3.97 10.73
CA ALA A 37 3.92 -3.49 12.08
C ALA A 37 5.39 -3.09 12.20
N ASP A 38 6.30 -3.82 11.53
CA ASP A 38 7.73 -3.54 11.56
C ASP A 38 8.07 -2.26 10.79
N GLU A 39 7.41 -2.00 9.66
CA GLU A 39 7.54 -0.72 8.92
C GLU A 39 7.03 0.47 9.76
N LEU A 40 5.90 0.31 10.46
CA LEU A 40 5.39 1.35 11.36
C LEU A 40 6.34 1.62 12.53
N HIS A 41 6.97 0.57 13.06
CA HIS A 41 7.96 0.67 14.11
C HIS A 41 9.24 1.38 13.63
N ALA A 42 9.79 0.94 12.51
CA ALA A 42 10.98 1.52 11.91
C ALA A 42 10.78 2.99 11.49
N GLY A 43 9.56 3.34 11.05
CA GLY A 43 9.18 4.70 10.68
C GLY A 43 8.94 5.65 11.86
N GLY A 44 9.05 5.17 13.11
CA GLY A 44 8.83 6.00 14.30
C GLY A 44 7.38 6.46 14.49
N ALA A 45 6.43 5.85 13.78
CA ALA A 45 5.00 6.19 13.87
C ALA A 45 4.33 5.66 15.15
N LEU A 46 5.07 4.89 15.97
CA LEU A 46 4.58 4.21 17.15
C LEU A 46 5.13 4.84 18.45
N PRO A 47 4.31 4.91 19.52
CA PRO A 47 4.79 5.25 20.86
C PRO A 47 5.83 4.25 21.37
N ILE A 48 6.69 4.70 22.30
CA ILE A 48 7.63 3.85 23.02
C ILE A 48 6.84 2.76 23.77
N GLY A 49 7.21 1.50 23.57
CA GLY A 49 6.53 0.35 24.19
C GLY A 49 5.26 -0.12 23.48
N ALA A 50 5.02 0.32 22.23
CA ALA A 50 3.90 -0.20 21.43
C ALA A 50 3.95 -1.73 21.31
N ASP A 51 2.79 -2.37 21.46
CA ASP A 51 2.63 -3.81 21.26
C ASP A 51 2.65 -4.13 19.76
N LEU A 52 3.80 -4.59 19.27
CA LEU A 52 3.95 -4.97 17.86
C LEU A 52 3.08 -6.17 17.49
N ASP A 53 2.78 -7.07 18.42
CA ASP A 53 1.95 -8.23 18.12
C ASP A 53 0.48 -7.83 17.95
N ALA A 54 -0.01 -6.88 18.75
CA ALA A 54 -1.32 -6.25 18.53
C ALA A 54 -1.40 -5.58 17.15
N LEU A 55 -0.36 -4.85 16.73
CA LEU A 55 -0.32 -4.25 15.40
C LEU A 55 -0.29 -5.29 14.27
N ARG A 56 0.41 -6.42 14.45
CA ARG A 56 0.42 -7.52 13.48
C ARG A 56 -0.97 -8.16 13.36
N ARG A 57 -1.64 -8.44 14.49
CA ARG A 57 -3.02 -8.97 14.50
C ARG A 57 -4.00 -7.98 13.88
N GLY A 58 -3.93 -6.70 14.24
CA GLY A 58 -4.74 -5.64 13.68
C GLY A 58 -4.58 -5.49 12.17
N ARG A 59 -3.34 -5.57 11.67
CA ARG A 59 -3.06 -5.58 10.22
C ARG A 59 -3.67 -6.81 9.54
N ALA A 60 -3.52 -8.00 10.14
CA ALA A 60 -4.10 -9.21 9.58
C ALA A 60 -5.62 -9.06 9.43
N ILE A 61 -6.32 -8.59 10.48
CA ILE A 61 -7.76 -8.28 10.43
C ILE A 61 -8.08 -7.25 9.35
N PHE A 62 -7.28 -6.21 9.21
CA PHE A 62 -7.52 -5.18 8.20
C PHE A 62 -7.44 -5.73 6.77
N VAL A 63 -6.45 -6.58 6.47
CA VAL A 63 -6.29 -7.12 5.11
C VAL A 63 -7.18 -8.32 4.80
N THR A 64 -7.77 -8.97 5.81
CA THR A 64 -8.72 -10.07 5.63
C THR A 64 -10.17 -9.61 5.80
N GLU A 65 -10.55 -9.18 7.01
CA GLU A 65 -11.94 -8.95 7.39
C GLU A 65 -12.50 -7.67 6.77
N CYS A 66 -11.70 -6.59 6.72
CA CYS A 66 -12.15 -5.33 6.13
C CYS A 66 -12.21 -5.36 4.59
N ALA A 67 -11.58 -6.35 3.96
CA ALA A 67 -11.62 -6.58 2.51
C ALA A 67 -12.75 -7.53 2.09
N ALA A 68 -13.45 -8.17 3.03
CA ALA A 68 -14.43 -9.22 2.73
C ALA A 68 -15.72 -8.70 2.05
N CYS A 69 -16.13 -7.46 2.34
CA CYS A 69 -17.44 -6.94 1.90
C CYS A 69 -17.35 -5.79 0.87
N HIS A 70 -16.24 -5.06 0.83
CA HIS A 70 -16.01 -3.96 -0.09
C HIS A 70 -14.51 -3.73 -0.27
N ARG A 71 -14.15 -2.85 -1.20
CA ARG A 71 -12.74 -2.46 -1.39
C ARG A 71 -12.16 -1.93 -0.07
N LEU A 72 -10.88 -2.20 0.14
CA LEU A 72 -10.16 -1.68 1.28
C LEU A 72 -9.89 -0.19 1.10
N PHE A 73 -10.21 0.60 2.12
CA PHE A 73 -9.85 2.03 2.16
C PHE A 73 -8.41 2.15 2.63
N PRO A 74 -7.55 2.97 1.99
CA PRO A 74 -6.16 3.08 2.42
C PRO A 74 -6.09 3.65 3.84
N PRO A 75 -5.14 3.20 4.69
CA PRO A 75 -5.06 3.66 6.09
C PRO A 75 -4.97 5.18 6.25
N ASN A 76 -4.34 5.89 5.31
CA ASN A 76 -4.22 7.34 5.34
C ASN A 76 -5.47 8.10 4.81
N ALA A 77 -6.56 7.41 4.45
CA ALA A 77 -7.81 8.04 4.01
C ALA A 77 -8.58 8.75 5.14
N TYR A 78 -8.35 8.34 6.38
CA TYR A 78 -9.06 8.83 7.57
C TYR A 78 -8.08 9.11 8.71
N SER A 79 -8.41 10.05 9.58
CA SER A 79 -7.65 10.30 10.82
C SER A 79 -7.82 9.15 11.83
N PRO A 80 -6.95 9.03 12.85
CA PRO A 80 -7.11 8.06 13.92
C PRO A 80 -8.52 8.08 14.57
N GLU A 81 -9.06 9.27 14.83
CA GLU A 81 -10.38 9.44 15.45
C GLU A 81 -11.51 8.98 14.54
N GLN A 82 -11.38 9.23 13.24
CA GLN A 82 -12.33 8.76 12.24
C GLN A 82 -12.28 7.23 12.13
N TRP A 83 -11.09 6.64 12.15
CA TRP A 83 -10.91 5.18 12.15
C TRP A 83 -11.54 4.52 13.36
N ARG A 84 -11.35 5.05 14.59
CA ARG A 84 -12.05 4.57 15.79
C ARG A 84 -13.57 4.51 15.59
N GLY A 85 -14.16 5.57 15.03
CA GLY A 85 -15.59 5.60 14.71
C GLY A 85 -16.01 4.57 13.63
N ILE A 86 -15.16 4.36 12.62
CA ILE A 86 -15.37 3.38 11.56
C ILE A 86 -15.29 1.96 12.12
N VAL A 87 -14.22 1.62 12.84
CA VAL A 87 -14.01 0.31 13.49
C VAL A 87 -15.19 0.01 14.41
N LYS A 88 -15.57 0.92 15.32
CA LYS A 88 -16.75 0.72 16.19
C LYS A 88 -18.02 0.37 15.43
N ARG A 89 -18.23 0.92 14.23
CA ARG A 89 -19.40 0.64 13.39
C ARG A 89 -19.25 -0.66 12.59
N MET A 90 -18.05 -0.94 12.06
CA MET A 90 -17.78 -2.11 11.22
C MET A 90 -17.60 -3.38 12.04
N SER A 91 -17.06 -3.33 13.26
CA SER A 91 -16.87 -4.51 14.11
C SER A 91 -18.17 -5.27 14.34
N ARG A 92 -19.31 -4.57 14.49
CA ARG A 92 -20.63 -5.23 14.60
C ARG A 92 -21.09 -5.89 13.30
N ARG A 93 -20.67 -5.38 12.14
CA ARG A 93 -21.06 -5.88 10.81
C ARG A 93 -20.16 -7.01 10.31
N ALA A 94 -18.89 -6.95 10.71
CA ALA A 94 -17.88 -7.97 10.43
C ALA A 94 -17.73 -8.98 11.57
N SER A 95 -18.63 -8.94 12.57
CA SER A 95 -18.63 -9.85 13.73
C SER A 95 -17.29 -9.94 14.47
N LEU A 96 -16.56 -8.82 14.57
CA LEU A 96 -15.29 -8.76 15.29
C LEU A 96 -15.53 -8.72 16.80
N GLY A 97 -14.77 -9.53 17.54
CA GLY A 97 -14.71 -9.48 19.00
C GLY A 97 -14.07 -8.19 19.52
N GLY A 98 -14.19 -7.94 20.84
CA GLY A 98 -13.64 -6.74 21.48
C GLY A 98 -12.14 -6.57 21.27
N ASP A 99 -11.37 -7.63 21.52
CA ASP A 99 -9.90 -7.60 21.37
C ASP A 99 -9.48 -7.42 19.91
N GLN A 100 -10.18 -8.07 18.97
CA GLN A 100 -9.96 -7.91 17.54
C GLN A 100 -10.21 -6.45 17.09
N ALA A 101 -11.28 -5.83 17.59
CA ALA A 101 -11.58 -4.44 17.31
C ALA A 101 -10.52 -3.49 17.89
N ALA A 102 -10.00 -3.78 19.09
CA ALA A 102 -8.95 -3.00 19.72
C ALA A 102 -7.62 -3.10 18.96
N ASP A 103 -7.19 -4.32 18.60
CA ASP A 103 -5.99 -4.55 17.78
C ASP A 103 -6.10 -3.82 16.42
N LEU A 104 -7.27 -3.93 15.76
CA LEU A 104 -7.54 -3.26 14.50
C LEU A 104 -7.50 -1.73 14.62
N GLU A 105 -8.11 -1.16 15.67
CA GLU A 105 -8.11 0.28 15.91
C GLU A 105 -6.69 0.81 16.17
N GLN A 106 -5.89 0.07 16.95
CA GLN A 106 -4.50 0.43 17.21
C GLN A 106 -3.68 0.44 15.92
N TYR A 107 -3.84 -0.60 15.09
CA TYR A 107 -3.18 -0.67 13.79
C TYR A 107 -3.57 0.49 12.86
N LEU A 108 -4.87 0.75 12.68
CA LEU A 108 -5.34 1.80 11.77
C LEU A 108 -4.98 3.21 12.26
N SER A 109 -4.94 3.42 13.58
CA SER A 109 -4.46 4.67 14.16
C SER A 109 -3.01 4.93 13.78
N ALA A 110 -2.12 3.95 13.98
CA ALA A 110 -0.71 4.07 13.60
C ALA A 110 -0.50 4.19 12.08
N ALA A 111 -1.16 3.32 11.31
CA ALA A 111 -1.03 3.27 9.86
C ALA A 111 -1.58 4.50 9.14
N SER A 112 -2.55 5.20 9.75
CA SER A 112 -3.05 6.47 9.22
C SER A 112 -2.05 7.62 9.29
N LEU A 113 -1.06 7.52 10.19
CA LEU A 113 -0.01 8.52 10.39
C LEU A 113 1.25 8.22 9.58
N GLY A 114 1.60 6.94 9.41
CA GLY A 114 2.81 6.50 8.71
C GLY A 114 2.77 6.55 7.17
N GLY A 115 1.64 6.93 6.56
CA GLY A 115 1.47 7.05 5.11
C GLY A 115 1.65 8.47 4.58
N LYS A 116 2.41 9.32 5.27
CA LYS A 116 2.75 10.70 4.88
C LYS A 116 4.20 10.79 4.41
#